data_AF-A0AAW5RA39-F1
#
_entry.id   AF-A0AAW5RA39-F1
#
_cell.length_a   1.000
_cell.length_b   1.000
_cell.length_c   1.000
_cell.angle_alpha   90.00
_cell.angle_beta   90.00
_cell.angle_gamma   90.00
#
_symmetry.space_group_name_H-M   'P 1'
#
loop_
_entity.id
_entity.type
_entity.pdbx_description
1 polymer ?
#
loop_
_entity_poly.entity_id
_entity_poly.type
_entity_poly.pdbx_seq_one_letter_code
_entity_poly.pdbx_strand_id
1 'polypeptide(L)' 'MRPYYLKNGNKYMHIETDLFEDYQDYSDISAMYNQKYIFSEKKEGAKEFHTKDDAERYLTLYRRKLKGFVAVTE' A
#
# COMPACT_ATOMS: atom_id res chain seq x y z
N MET A 1 -15.62 -8.23 -10.86
CA MET A 1 -14.24 -8.72 -10.66
C MET A 1 -13.91 -8.51 -9.19
N ARG A 2 -13.42 -9.52 -8.46
CA ARG A 2 -13.07 -9.36 -7.03
C ARG A 2 -11.65 -8.77 -6.92
N PRO A 3 -11.42 -7.77 -6.06
CA PRO A 3 -10.09 -7.22 -5.87
C PRO A 3 -9.14 -8.25 -5.22
N TYR A 4 -7.86 -8.08 -5.50
CA TYR A 4 -6.77 -8.77 -4.83
C TYR A 4 -6.23 -7.92 -3.69
N TYR A 5 -5.76 -8.57 -2.64
CA TYR A 5 -5.12 -7.94 -1.48
C TYR A 5 -3.78 -8.60 -1.18
N LEU A 6 -2.92 -7.90 -0.45
CA LEU A 6 -1.69 -8.46 0.08
C LEU A 6 -1.87 -8.80 1.56
N LYS A 7 -1.64 -10.08 1.91
CA LYS A 7 -1.84 -10.62 3.26
C LYS A 7 -0.60 -11.36 3.74
N ASN A 8 -0.25 -11.20 5.02
CA ASN A 8 0.77 -11.99 5.72
C ASN A 8 0.19 -12.49 7.04
N GLY A 9 0.03 -13.81 7.16
CA GLY A 9 -0.76 -14.40 8.24
C GLY A 9 -2.20 -13.87 8.21
N ASN A 10 -2.61 -13.19 9.29
CA ASN A 10 -3.93 -12.56 9.41
C ASN A 10 -3.94 -11.07 9.06
N LYS A 11 -2.81 -10.48 8.68
CA LYS A 11 -2.69 -9.03 8.47
C LYS A 11 -2.71 -8.67 6.99
N TYR A 12 -3.58 -7.73 6.64
CA TYR A 12 -3.64 -7.05 5.36
C TYR A 12 -2.69 -5.85 5.35
N MET A 13 -2.21 -5.51 4.15
CA MET A 13 -1.39 -4.32 3.94
C MET A 13 -2.25 -3.12 3.56
N HIS A 14 -2.03 -2.04 4.30
CA HIS A 14 -2.62 -0.72 4.12
C HIS A 14 -1.50 0.27 3.80
N ILE A 15 -1.88 1.36 3.14
CA ILE A 15 -1.00 2.50 2.91
C ILE A 15 -1.67 3.71 3.54
N GLU A 16 -0.98 4.31 4.49
CA GLU A 16 -1.33 5.63 5.00
C GLU A 16 -0.41 6.67 4.36
N THR A 17 -0.99 7.79 3.96
CA THR A 17 -0.26 8.92 3.40
C THR A 17 -0.49 10.11 4.32
N ASP A 18 0.57 10.59 4.96
CA ASP A 18 0.55 11.74 5.86
C ASP A 18 1.16 12.94 5.14
N LEU A 19 0.55 14.12 5.28
CA LEU A 19 1.17 15.39 4.86
C LEU A 19 2.37 15.64 5.77
N PHE A 20 3.55 15.70 5.17
CA PHE A 20 4.80 15.96 5.90
C PHE A 20 5.13 17.45 5.92
N GLU A 21 5.02 18.13 4.77
CA GLU A 21 5.31 19.55 4.66
C GLU A 21 4.43 20.17 3.57
N ASP A 22 3.91 21.36 3.84
CA ASP A 22 3.12 22.15 2.91
C ASP A 22 3.97 23.37 2.49
N TYR A 23 4.30 23.44 1.21
CA TYR A 23 5.15 24.49 0.67
C TYR A 23 4.25 25.62 0.14
N GLN A 24 4.30 26.77 0.83
CA GLN A 24 3.45 27.94 0.54
C GLN A 24 4.20 29.04 -0.23
N ASP A 25 5.43 28.77 -0.62
CA ASP A 25 6.23 29.56 -1.55
C ASP A 25 5.84 29.22 -3.00
N TYR A 26 6.03 30.16 -3.95
CA TYR A 26 5.71 30.02 -5.39
C TYR A 26 6.59 28.97 -6.12
N SER A 27 6.85 27.85 -5.46
CA SER A 27 7.57 26.68 -5.93
C SER A 27 6.65 25.79 -6.77
N ASP A 28 7.24 25.05 -7.71
CA ASP A 28 6.52 24.05 -8.53
C ASP A 28 6.05 22.82 -7.71
N ILE A 29 6.45 22.74 -6.43
CA ILE A 29 6.10 21.66 -5.50
C ILE A 29 5.18 22.22 -4.42
N SER A 30 3.94 21.73 -4.36
CA SER A 30 2.94 22.22 -3.41
C SER A 30 2.98 21.56 -2.04
N ALA A 31 3.43 20.29 -1.95
CA ALA A 31 3.49 19.56 -0.68
C ALA A 31 4.38 18.33 -0.75
N MET A 32 4.95 17.93 0.39
CA MET A 32 5.61 16.65 0.59
C MET A 32 4.73 15.71 1.42
N TYR A 33 4.61 14.47 0.97
CA TYR A 33 3.84 13.42 1.65
C TYR A 33 4.72 12.26 2.05
N ASN A 34 4.49 11.73 3.24
CA ASN A 34 5.08 10.48 3.70
C ASN A 34 4.11 9.32 3.50
N GLN A 35 4.59 8.24 2.91
CA GLN A 35 3.83 7.00 2.80
C GLN A 35 4.33 5.96 3.79
N LYS A 36 3.42 5.41 4.60
CA LYS A 36 3.68 4.36 5.58
C LYS A 36 2.90 3.11 5.23
N TYR A 37 3.55 1.97 5.41
CA TYR A 37 2.89 0.66 5.35
C TYR A 37 2.33 0.33 6.73
N ILE A 38 1.03 0.08 6.80
CA ILE A 38 0.36 -0.40 8.01
C ILE A 38 -0.13 -1.82 7.78
N PHE A 39 0.07 -2.68 8.79
CA PHE A 39 -0.35 -4.08 8.74
C PHE A 39 -1.43 -4.33 9.77
N SER A 40 -2.67 -4.53 9.31
CA SER A 40 -3.86 -4.62 10.15
C SER A 40 -4.65 -5.89 9.85
N GLU A 41 -5.34 -6.43 10.83
CA GLU A 41 -6.22 -7.59 10.62
C GLU A 41 -7.51 -7.22 9.88
N LYS A 42 -7.82 -5.92 9.80
CA LYS A 42 -8.98 -5.41 9.08
C LYS A 42 -8.71 -5.45 7.59
N LYS A 43 -9.62 -6.07 6.82
CA LYS A 43 -9.61 -6.00 5.36
C LYS A 43 -10.04 -4.62 4.85
N GLU A 44 -10.96 -3.97 5.57
CA GLU A 44 -11.49 -2.66 5.18
C GLU A 44 -10.37 -1.60 5.14
N GLY A 45 -10.29 -0.88 4.02
CA GLY A 45 -9.24 0.11 3.78
C GLY A 45 -7.87 -0.49 3.42
N ALA A 46 -7.76 -1.80 3.22
CA ALA A 46 -6.55 -2.41 2.70
C ALA A 46 -6.34 -2.00 1.23
N LYS A 47 -5.08 -2.00 0.79
CA LYS A 47 -4.78 -1.67 -0.60
C LYS A 47 -5.31 -2.77 -1.53
N GLU A 48 -6.12 -2.33 -2.48
CA GLU A 48 -6.72 -3.19 -3.50
C GLU A 48 -5.87 -3.21 -4.76
N PHE A 49 -5.85 -4.37 -5.42
CA PHE A 49 -5.26 -4.57 -6.73
C PHE A 49 -6.32 -5.14 -7.66
N HIS A 50 -6.39 -4.62 -8.89
CA HIS A 50 -7.38 -5.10 -9.85
C HIS A 50 -7.06 -6.50 -10.33
N THR A 51 -5.79 -6.85 -10.52
CA THR A 51 -5.36 -8.17 -10.98
C THR A 51 -4.37 -8.83 -10.02
N LYS A 52 -4.23 -10.17 -10.14
CA LYS A 52 -3.21 -10.93 -9.42
C LYS A 52 -1.81 -10.45 -9.79
N ASP A 53 -1.57 -10.22 -11.08
CA ASP A 53 -0.28 -9.80 -11.61
C ASP A 53 0.13 -8.44 -11.06
N ASP A 54 -0.81 -7.50 -10.89
CA ASP A 54 -0.54 -6.21 -10.25
C ASP A 54 -0.10 -6.38 -8.79
N ALA A 55 -0.79 -7.25 -8.04
CA ALA A 55 -0.45 -7.54 -6.65
C ALA A 55 0.93 -8.21 -6.52
N GLU A 56 1.24 -9.18 -7.37
CA GLU A 56 2.52 -9.90 -7.38
C GLU A 56 3.68 -9.03 -7.86
N ARG A 57 3.44 -8.17 -8.86
CA ARG A 57 4.40 -7.15 -9.28
C ARG A 57 4.70 -6.20 -8.14
N TYR A 58 3.69 -5.78 -7.37
CA TYR A 58 3.88 -4.94 -6.20
C TYR A 58 4.75 -5.61 -5.13
N LEU A 59 4.49 -6.89 -4.82
CA LEU A 59 5.35 -7.68 -3.92
C LEU A 59 6.79 -7.72 -4.39
N THR A 60 7.01 -7.89 -5.70
CA THR A 60 8.35 -7.96 -6.29
C THR A 60 9.09 -6.63 -6.14
N LEU A 61 8.43 -5.51 -6.45
CA LEU A 61 9.00 -4.17 -6.32
C LEU A 61 9.37 -3.83 -4.88
N TYR A 62 8.53 -4.22 -3.91
CA TYR A 62 8.69 -3.90 -2.49
C TYR A 62 9.12 -5.09 -1.62
N ARG A 63 9.77 -6.10 -2.22
CA ARG A 63 10.10 -7.39 -1.57
C ARG A 63 10.79 -7.30 -0.21
N ARG A 64 11.60 -6.25 0.00
CA ARG A 64 12.31 -6.02 1.27
C ARG A 64 11.35 -5.65 2.40
N LYS A 65 10.32 -4.85 2.11
CA LYS A 65 9.31 -4.39 3.08
C LYS A 65 8.16 -5.39 3.24
N LEU A 66 7.80 -6.10 2.16
CA LEU A 66 6.65 -7.00 2.10
C LEU A 66 7.04 -8.47 2.10
N LYS A 67 8.17 -8.82 2.73
CA LYS A 67 8.61 -10.23 2.81
C LYS A 67 7.55 -11.06 3.55
N GLY A 68 7.14 -12.18 2.94
CA GLY A 68 6.14 -13.09 3.49
C GLY A 68 4.69 -12.72 3.19
N PHE A 69 4.44 -11.59 2.53
CA PHE A 69 3.11 -11.29 2.01
C PHE A 69 2.81 -12.10 0.74
N VAL A 70 1.55 -12.45 0.57
CA VAL A 70 1.01 -13.17 -0.60
C VAL A 70 -0.21 -12.45 -1.14
N ALA A 71 -0.46 -12.60 -2.44
CA ALA A 71 -1.67 -12.10 -3.09
C ALA A 71 -2.85 -13.04 -2.81
N VAL A 72 -3.95 -12.50 -2.29
CA VAL A 72 -5.17 -13.25 -1.97
C VAL A 72 -6.39 -12.61 -2.61
N THR A 73 -7.38 -13.43 -2.96
CA THR A 73 -8.72 -12.97 -3.31
C THR A 73 -9.65 -13.35 -2.16
N GLU A 74 -10.29 -12.37 -1.53
CA GLU A 74 -11.28 -12.60 -0.48
C GLU A 74 -12.54 -11.79 -0.74
#